data_AF-A0AAU5IMQ5-F1
#
_entry.id   AF-A0AAU5IMQ5-F1
#
_cell.length_a   1.000
_cell.length_b   1.000
_cell.length_c   1.000
_cell.angle_alpha   90.00
_cell.angle_beta   90.00
_cell.angle_gamma   90.00
#
_symmetry.space_group_name_H-M   'P 1'
#
loop_
_entity.id
_entity.type
_entity.pdbx_description
1 polymer ?
#
loop_
_entity_poly.entity_id
_entity_poly.type
_entity_poly.pdbx_seq_one_letter_code
_entity_poly.pdbx_strand_id
1 'polypeptide(L)'
;MNEIWVGLVTLVGGYYAHVLQETYTRKKQRQDDDRALMKDLHMRLVELRDSELEGREVARAATALESEAAFLQHAKLRMRVTEDLHDLGTIWFLPLGGGSARDRQNVWIQDALDALAAIARGGRLPQRSDDFNDQLFLTQRASKGVSASLDSLLEALRSDPEVDTLLTERTEWEARRRAQRGWRRFVPRRKPRSEVTAGQEVGHQPG
;
A
#
# COMPACT_ATOMS: atom_id res chain seq x y z
N MET A 1 1.52 -53.61 -24.78
CA MET A 1 2.22 -52.31 -24.72
C MET A 1 1.29 -51.10 -24.58
N ASN A 2 0.04 -51.13 -25.07
CA ASN A 2 -0.88 -49.98 -24.98
C ASN A 2 -1.42 -49.67 -23.56
N GLU A 3 -1.59 -50.67 -22.69
CA GLU A 3 -2.24 -50.48 -21.39
C GLU A 3 -1.41 -49.63 -20.40
N ILE A 4 -0.08 -49.72 -20.46
CA ILE A 4 0.83 -48.94 -19.61
C ILE A 4 0.76 -47.45 -19.98
N TRP A 5 0.68 -47.13 -21.27
CA TRP A 5 0.56 -45.75 -21.75
C TRP A 5 -0.78 -45.12 -21.38
N VAL A 6 -1.88 -45.87 -21.46
CA VAL A 6 -3.20 -45.40 -21.03
C VAL A 6 -3.22 -45.11 -19.53
N GLY A 7 -2.66 -46.00 -18.69
CA GLY A 7 -2.55 -45.76 -17.24
C GLY A 7 -1.73 -44.52 -16.90
N LEU A 8 -0.61 -44.30 -17.60
CA LEU A 8 0.28 -43.16 -17.37
C LEU A 8 -0.35 -41.83 -17.80
N VAL A 9 -1.06 -41.80 -18.94
CA VAL A 9 -1.81 -40.63 -19.41
C VAL A 9 -2.96 -40.29 -18.46
N THR A 10 -3.66 -41.29 -17.93
CA THR A 10 -4.78 -41.07 -17.00
C THR A 10 -4.29 -40.50 -15.66
N LEU A 11 -3.15 -40.97 -15.16
CA LEU A 11 -2.56 -40.51 -13.90
C LEU A 11 -2.01 -39.08 -14.03
N VAL A 12 -1.30 -38.79 -15.13
CA VAL A 12 -0.82 -37.44 -15.44
C VAL A 12 -2.00 -36.48 -15.68
N GLY A 13 -2.99 -36.88 -16.48
CA GLY A 13 -4.19 -36.09 -16.73
C GLY A 13 -4.99 -35.79 -15.47
N GLY A 14 -5.15 -36.79 -14.58
CA GLY A 14 -5.79 -36.62 -13.28
C GLY A 14 -5.06 -35.64 -12.37
N TYR A 15 -3.72 -35.71 -12.32
CA TYR A 15 -2.90 -34.75 -11.56
C TYR A 15 -3.04 -33.31 -12.10
N TYR A 16 -2.96 -33.12 -13.42
CA TYR A 16 -3.15 -31.80 -14.03
C TYR A 16 -4.58 -31.26 -13.80
N ALA A 17 -5.60 -32.11 -13.92
CA ALA A 17 -6.99 -31.73 -13.65
C ALA A 17 -7.17 -31.30 -12.18
N HIS A 18 -6.53 -32.00 -11.24
CA HIS A 18 -6.56 -31.65 -9.82
C HIS A 18 -5.87 -30.30 -9.55
N VAL A 19 -4.67 -30.08 -10.10
CA VAL A 19 -3.96 -28.80 -9.98
C VAL A 19 -4.74 -27.64 -10.62
N LEU A 20 -5.38 -27.88 -11.77
CA LEU A 20 -6.28 -26.91 -12.39
C LEU A 20 -7.46 -26.61 -11.46
N GLN A 21 -8.13 -27.63 -10.92
CA GLN A 21 -9.23 -27.42 -9.98
C GLN A 21 -8.79 -26.63 -8.75
N GLU A 22 -7.65 -26.95 -8.13
CA GLU A 22 -7.12 -26.21 -6.98
C GLU A 22 -6.77 -24.76 -7.31
N THR A 23 -6.22 -24.49 -8.49
CA THR A 23 -5.88 -23.12 -8.90
C THR A 23 -7.14 -22.31 -9.20
N TYR A 24 -8.14 -22.92 -9.84
CA TYR A 24 -9.44 -22.27 -10.08
C TYR A 24 -10.20 -21.99 -8.78
N THR A 25 -10.22 -22.93 -7.82
CA THR A 25 -10.90 -22.70 -6.53
C THR A 25 -10.22 -21.59 -5.73
N ARG A 26 -8.88 -21.58 -5.65
CA ARG A 26 -8.13 -20.49 -5.00
C ARG A 26 -8.36 -19.15 -5.68
N LYS A 27 -8.40 -19.11 -7.01
CA LYS A 27 -8.67 -17.87 -7.76
C LYS A 27 -10.08 -17.37 -7.50
N LYS A 28 -11.08 -18.26 -7.48
CA LYS A 28 -12.46 -17.91 -7.18
C LYS A 28 -12.60 -17.39 -5.75
N GLN A 29 -12.03 -18.09 -4.78
CA GLN A 29 -12.03 -17.66 -3.37
C GLN A 29 -11.43 -16.26 -3.22
N ARG A 30 -10.28 -16.00 -3.85
CA ARG A 30 -9.66 -14.67 -3.87
C ARG A 30 -10.54 -13.58 -4.48
N GLN A 31 -11.35 -13.90 -5.49
CA GLN A 31 -12.30 -12.96 -6.10
C GLN A 31 -13.50 -12.72 -5.20
N ASP A 32 -13.99 -13.75 -4.51
CA ASP A 32 -15.09 -13.65 -3.58
C ASP A 32 -14.68 -12.84 -2.33
N ASP A 33 -13.47 -13.05 -1.81
CA ASP A 33 -12.88 -12.28 -0.70
C ASP A 33 -12.71 -10.79 -1.09
N ASP A 34 -12.20 -10.50 -2.28
CA ASP A 34 -12.04 -9.13 -2.79
C ASP A 34 -13.39 -8.42 -2.97
N ARG A 35 -14.43 -9.15 -3.43
CA ARG A 35 -15.80 -8.62 -3.51
C ARG A 35 -16.41 -8.36 -2.14
N ALA A 36 -16.18 -9.25 -1.17
CA ALA A 36 -16.63 -9.05 0.19
C ALA A 36 -15.99 -7.80 0.81
N LEU A 37 -14.68 -7.62 0.63
CA LEU A 37 -13.94 -6.45 1.06
C LEU A 37 -14.46 -5.16 0.40
N MET A 38 -14.66 -5.15 -0.92
CA MET A 38 -15.22 -3.98 -1.62
C MET A 38 -16.60 -3.60 -1.10
N LYS A 39 -17.46 -4.59 -0.79
CA LYS A 39 -18.79 -4.35 -0.22
C LYS A 39 -18.71 -3.77 1.20
N ASP A 40 -17.83 -4.31 2.04
CA ASP A 40 -17.60 -3.82 3.40
C ASP A 40 -17.09 -2.37 3.38
N LEU A 41 -16.05 -2.10 2.59
CA LEU A 41 -15.53 -0.74 2.40
C LEU A 41 -16.61 0.23 1.90
N HIS A 42 -17.44 -0.19 0.94
CA HIS A 42 -18.53 0.64 0.44
C HIS A 42 -19.54 1.00 1.55
N MET A 43 -19.97 0.01 2.36
CA MET A 43 -20.89 0.27 3.47
C MET A 43 -20.28 1.23 4.49
N ARG A 44 -19.03 1.01 4.89
CA ARG A 44 -18.36 1.86 5.89
C ARG A 44 -18.07 3.27 5.38
N LEU A 45 -17.80 3.45 4.08
CA LEU A 45 -17.67 4.76 3.47
C LEU A 45 -19.01 5.51 3.44
N VAL A 46 -20.12 4.81 3.16
CA VAL A 46 -21.46 5.39 3.27
C VAL A 46 -21.77 5.80 4.71
N GLU A 47 -21.47 4.93 5.68
CA GLU A 47 -21.62 5.25 7.11
C GLU A 47 -20.78 6.47 7.50
N LEU A 48 -19.53 6.55 7.03
CA LEU A 48 -18.66 7.69 7.31
C LEU A 48 -19.22 9.00 6.70
N ARG A 49 -19.70 8.96 5.45
CA ARG A 49 -20.31 10.11 4.77
C ARG A 49 -21.54 10.64 5.50
N ASP A 50 -22.38 9.71 5.95
CA ASP A 50 -23.67 10.02 6.55
C ASP A 50 -23.52 10.32 8.06
N SER A 51 -22.37 10.03 8.66
CA SER A 51 -22.07 10.28 10.07
C SER A 51 -22.05 11.78 10.43
N GLU A 52 -22.21 12.07 11.72
CA GLU A 52 -22.04 13.43 12.29
C GLU A 52 -20.66 13.63 12.93
N LEU A 53 -19.69 12.77 12.59
CA LEU A 53 -18.35 12.79 13.16
C LEU A 53 -17.63 14.10 12.82
N GLU A 54 -16.86 14.60 13.79
CA GLU A 54 -16.03 15.79 13.58
C GLU A 54 -14.65 15.42 13.04
N GLY A 55 -13.94 16.37 12.41
CA GLY A 55 -12.78 16.08 11.55
C GLY A 55 -11.69 15.15 12.09
N ARG A 56 -11.36 15.21 13.39
CA ARG A 56 -10.38 14.26 13.98
C ARG A 56 -10.91 12.83 14.01
N GLU A 57 -12.20 12.65 14.23
CA GLU A 57 -12.86 11.35 14.24
C GLU A 57 -13.00 10.83 12.80
N VAL A 58 -13.36 11.70 11.85
CA VAL A 58 -13.38 11.36 10.42
C VAL A 58 -11.99 10.93 9.94
N ALA A 59 -10.94 11.66 10.30
CA ALA A 59 -9.56 11.31 9.92
C ALA A 59 -9.15 9.94 10.49
N ARG A 60 -9.48 9.64 11.75
CA ARG A 60 -9.20 8.34 12.36
C ARG A 60 -9.96 7.21 11.66
N ALA A 61 -11.25 7.41 11.37
CA ALA A 61 -12.05 6.45 10.63
C ALA A 61 -11.49 6.22 9.23
N ALA A 62 -11.10 7.29 8.53
CA ALA A 62 -10.50 7.23 7.20
C ALA A 62 -9.18 6.43 7.21
N THR A 63 -8.30 6.64 8.19
CA THR A 63 -7.05 5.86 8.32
C THR A 63 -7.30 4.36 8.58
N ALA A 64 -8.34 4.03 9.34
CA ALA A 64 -8.73 2.62 9.52
C ALA A 64 -9.18 2.01 8.20
N LEU A 65 -10.01 2.72 7.44
CA LEU A 65 -10.47 2.29 6.11
C LEU A 65 -9.34 2.24 5.08
N GLU A 66 -8.36 3.13 5.16
CA GLU A 66 -7.18 3.15 4.28
C GLU A 66 -6.38 1.85 4.45
N SER A 67 -6.18 1.43 5.71
CA SER A 67 -5.49 0.18 6.05
C SER A 67 -6.22 -1.05 5.50
N GLU A 68 -7.55 -1.03 5.47
CA GLU A 68 -8.37 -2.09 4.89
C GLU A 68 -8.35 -2.06 3.35
N ALA A 69 -8.44 -0.87 2.75
CA ALA A 69 -8.37 -0.66 1.31
C ALA A 69 -7.03 -1.12 0.72
N ALA A 70 -5.94 -1.09 1.50
CA ALA A 70 -4.63 -1.62 1.11
C ALA A 70 -4.65 -3.12 0.74
N PHE A 71 -5.66 -3.88 1.19
CA PHE A 71 -5.80 -5.30 0.86
C PHE A 71 -6.57 -5.58 -0.45
N LEU A 72 -7.14 -4.56 -1.08
CA LEU A 72 -7.81 -4.70 -2.38
C LEU A 72 -6.85 -5.26 -3.44
N GLN A 73 -7.29 -6.22 -4.23
CA GLN A 73 -6.45 -6.84 -5.26
C GLN A 73 -6.24 -5.93 -6.47
N HIS A 74 -7.26 -5.16 -6.84
CA HIS A 74 -7.21 -4.27 -8.01
C HIS A 74 -6.29 -3.06 -7.75
N ALA A 75 -5.06 -3.10 -8.27
CA ALA A 75 -4.00 -2.15 -7.93
C ALA A 75 -4.36 -0.67 -8.13
N LYS A 76 -5.03 -0.33 -9.24
CA LYS A 76 -5.44 1.06 -9.51
C LYS A 76 -6.58 1.53 -8.61
N LEU A 77 -7.45 0.61 -8.20
CA LEU A 77 -8.57 0.91 -7.29
C LEU A 77 -8.02 1.12 -5.89
N ARG A 78 -7.16 0.20 -5.44
CA ARG A 78 -6.43 0.30 -4.17
C ARG A 78 -5.76 1.67 -4.05
N MET A 79 -4.91 2.01 -5.01
CA MET A 79 -4.18 3.28 -5.03
C MET A 79 -5.12 4.49 -4.91
N ARG A 80 -6.19 4.52 -5.70
CA ARG A 80 -7.16 5.62 -5.68
C ARG A 80 -7.88 5.73 -4.34
N VAL A 81 -8.48 4.64 -3.87
CA VAL A 81 -9.24 4.63 -2.60
C VAL A 81 -8.31 4.96 -1.42
N THR A 82 -7.07 4.48 -1.41
CA THR A 82 -6.11 4.83 -0.36
C THR A 82 -5.68 6.29 -0.42
N GLU A 83 -5.45 6.85 -1.62
CA GLU A 83 -5.17 8.29 -1.79
C GLU A 83 -6.33 9.14 -1.26
N ASP A 84 -7.56 8.79 -1.67
CA ASP A 84 -8.73 9.58 -1.33
C ASP A 84 -8.97 9.57 0.21
N LEU A 85 -8.75 8.41 0.85
CA LEU A 85 -8.86 8.24 2.30
C LEU A 85 -7.72 8.91 3.08
N HIS A 86 -6.50 8.89 2.55
CA HIS A 86 -5.35 9.52 3.17
C HIS A 86 -5.53 11.05 3.26
N ASP A 87 -6.01 11.65 2.18
CA ASP A 87 -6.13 13.10 2.06
C ASP A 87 -7.35 13.67 2.80
N LEU A 88 -8.36 12.85 3.13
CA LEU A 88 -9.52 13.26 3.94
C LEU A 88 -9.12 13.92 5.27
N GLY A 89 -8.08 13.40 5.92
CA GLY A 89 -7.57 13.98 7.16
C GLY A 89 -6.98 15.37 6.96
N THR A 90 -6.30 15.58 5.83
CA THR A 90 -5.59 16.83 5.50
C THR A 90 -6.55 17.94 5.11
N ILE A 91 -7.60 17.61 4.36
CA ILE A 91 -8.60 18.55 3.81
C ILE A 91 -9.44 19.22 4.90
N TRP A 92 -9.60 18.55 6.05
CA TRP A 92 -10.32 19.14 7.18
C TRP A 92 -9.56 20.34 7.79
N PHE A 93 -8.24 20.23 7.90
CA PHE A 93 -7.42 21.25 8.57
C PHE A 93 -6.98 22.38 7.64
N LEU A 94 -7.08 22.19 6.32
CA LEU A 94 -6.71 23.22 5.36
C LEU A 94 -7.87 24.23 5.17
N PRO A 95 -7.60 25.54 5.30
CA PRO A 95 -8.56 26.57 4.92
C PRO A 95 -8.63 26.64 3.40
N LEU A 96 -9.36 25.70 2.80
CA LEU A 96 -9.65 25.68 1.37
C LEU A 96 -10.84 26.62 1.13
N GLY A 97 -10.70 27.59 0.23
CA GLY A 97 -11.83 28.41 -0.20
C GLY A 97 -12.89 27.54 -0.86
N GLY A 98 -14.17 27.75 -0.52
CA GLY A 98 -15.31 27.02 -1.09
C GLY A 98 -15.85 25.91 -0.18
N GLY A 99 -17.16 25.99 0.12
CA GLY A 99 -17.94 24.96 0.81
C GLY A 99 -17.68 24.80 2.30
N SER A 100 -18.57 24.06 2.98
CA SER A 100 -18.31 23.58 4.33
C SER A 100 -17.24 22.49 4.31
N ALA A 101 -16.59 22.23 5.46
CA ALA A 101 -15.62 21.14 5.56
C ALA A 101 -16.24 19.76 5.22
N ARG A 102 -17.53 19.60 5.52
CA ARG A 102 -18.33 18.42 5.18
C ARG A 102 -18.53 18.27 3.67
N ASP A 103 -18.82 19.36 2.96
CA ASP A 103 -18.98 19.32 1.49
C ASP A 103 -17.68 18.87 0.82
N ARG A 104 -16.54 19.34 1.33
CA ARG A 104 -15.23 18.91 0.85
C ARG A 104 -15.02 17.42 1.09
N GLN A 105 -15.24 16.92 2.31
CA GLN A 105 -15.11 15.49 2.61
C GLN A 105 -16.00 14.61 1.72
N ASN A 106 -17.24 15.05 1.47
CA ASN A 106 -18.19 14.32 0.64
C ASN A 106 -17.68 14.10 -0.78
N VAL A 107 -16.94 15.05 -1.36
CA VAL A 107 -16.36 14.89 -2.71
C VAL A 107 -15.36 13.73 -2.75
N TRP A 108 -14.52 13.60 -1.72
CA TRP A 108 -13.48 12.56 -1.64
C TRP A 108 -14.06 11.19 -1.31
N ILE A 109 -15.01 11.16 -0.37
CA ILE A 109 -15.74 9.92 -0.04
C ILE A 109 -16.55 9.44 -1.26
N GLN A 110 -17.19 10.36 -1.99
CA GLN A 110 -17.97 10.01 -3.17
C GLN A 110 -17.07 9.49 -4.30
N ASP A 111 -15.88 10.04 -4.51
CA ASP A 111 -14.92 9.52 -5.50
C ASP A 111 -14.52 8.07 -5.20
N ALA A 112 -14.25 7.76 -3.93
CA ALA A 112 -13.95 6.39 -3.47
C ALA A 112 -15.16 5.45 -3.66
N LEU A 113 -16.37 5.91 -3.34
CA LEU A 113 -17.61 5.14 -3.54
C LEU A 113 -17.87 4.84 -5.01
N ASP A 114 -17.68 5.82 -5.89
CA ASP A 114 -17.89 5.68 -7.33
C ASP A 114 -16.85 4.74 -7.96
N ALA A 115 -15.59 4.83 -7.52
CA ALA A 115 -14.53 3.91 -7.92
C ALA A 115 -14.82 2.47 -7.51
N LEU A 116 -15.24 2.23 -6.26
CA LEU A 116 -15.66 0.92 -5.77
C LEU A 116 -16.86 0.37 -6.56
N ALA A 117 -17.90 1.19 -6.75
CA ALA A 117 -19.11 0.79 -7.47
C ALA A 117 -18.84 0.49 -8.96
N ALA A 118 -17.93 1.22 -9.61
CA ALA A 118 -17.55 0.98 -10.99
C ALA A 118 -16.80 -0.36 -11.14
N ILE A 119 -15.84 -0.65 -10.27
CA ILE A 119 -15.09 -1.91 -10.32
C ILE A 119 -15.95 -3.11 -9.90
N ALA A 120 -16.83 -2.96 -8.91
CA ALA A 120 -17.77 -4.00 -8.50
C ALA A 120 -18.70 -4.43 -9.66
N ARG A 121 -19.05 -3.50 -10.56
CA ARG A 121 -19.82 -3.78 -11.80
C ARG A 121 -18.98 -4.39 -12.93
N GLY A 122 -17.67 -4.58 -12.75
CA GLY A 122 -16.74 -5.00 -13.81
C GLY A 122 -16.40 -3.89 -14.81
N GLY A 123 -16.66 -2.64 -14.44
CA GLY A 123 -16.38 -1.47 -15.26
C GLY A 123 -14.92 -1.00 -15.18
N ARG A 124 -14.66 0.15 -15.82
CA ARG A 124 -13.40 0.87 -15.69
C ARG A 124 -13.50 1.86 -14.54
N LEU A 125 -12.36 2.24 -13.96
CA LEU A 125 -12.30 3.34 -13.01
C LEU A 125 -12.84 4.62 -13.68
N PRO A 126 -13.79 5.33 -13.04
CA PRO A 126 -14.34 6.58 -13.58
C PRO A 126 -13.26 7.66 -13.63
N GLN A 127 -13.47 8.75 -14.36
CA GLN A 127 -12.64 9.94 -14.16
C GLN A 127 -13.00 10.58 -12.81
N ARG A 128 -12.05 11.29 -12.19
CA ARG A 128 -12.31 12.11 -11.00
C ARG A 128 -13.19 13.29 -11.41
N SER A 129 -14.12 13.69 -10.55
CA SER A 129 -14.97 14.85 -10.81
C SER A 129 -14.14 16.14 -10.88
N ASP A 130 -14.66 17.15 -11.57
CA ASP A 130 -14.02 18.46 -11.64
C ASP A 130 -13.89 19.07 -10.23
N ASP A 131 -14.91 18.93 -9.39
CA ASP A 131 -14.88 19.34 -7.98
C ASP A 131 -13.75 18.68 -7.19
N PHE A 132 -13.49 17.39 -7.44
CA PHE A 132 -12.37 16.67 -6.81
C PHE A 132 -11.03 17.25 -7.28
N ASN A 133 -10.87 17.46 -8.59
CA ASN A 133 -9.64 17.97 -9.16
C ASN A 133 -9.33 19.39 -8.66
N ASP A 134 -10.36 20.23 -8.52
CA ASP A 134 -10.24 21.58 -7.95
C ASP A 134 -9.82 21.52 -6.48
N GLN A 135 -10.44 20.64 -5.67
CA GLN A 135 -10.05 20.46 -4.28
C GLN A 135 -8.64 19.88 -4.12
N LEU A 136 -8.24 18.95 -4.99
CA LEU A 136 -6.88 18.41 -5.03
C LEU A 136 -5.88 19.53 -5.35
N PHE A 137 -6.17 20.37 -6.34
CA PHE A 137 -5.34 21.52 -6.69
C PHE A 137 -5.22 22.52 -5.54
N LEU A 138 -6.34 22.88 -4.91
CA LEU A 138 -6.37 23.79 -3.77
C LEU A 138 -5.62 23.21 -2.56
N THR A 139 -5.78 21.92 -2.29
CA THR A 139 -5.07 21.18 -1.22
C THR A 139 -3.57 21.19 -1.46
N GLN A 140 -3.12 20.89 -2.67
CA GLN A 140 -1.70 20.92 -3.04
C GLN A 140 -1.11 22.34 -2.98
N ARG A 141 -1.91 23.36 -3.29
CA ARG A 141 -1.48 24.75 -3.18
C ARG A 141 -1.37 25.18 -1.71
N ALA A 142 -2.35 24.81 -0.89
CA ALA A 142 -2.39 25.14 0.52
C ALA A 142 -1.28 24.39 1.29
N SER A 143 -1.01 23.13 0.96
CA SER A 143 0.07 22.35 1.58
C SER A 143 1.45 22.93 1.30
N LYS A 144 1.70 23.49 0.10
CA LYS A 144 2.92 24.25 -0.18
C LYS A 144 3.06 25.49 0.68
N GLY A 145 1.96 26.21 0.92
CA GLY A 145 1.94 27.38 1.81
C GLY A 145 2.17 27.01 3.28
N VAL A 146 1.57 25.91 3.73
CA VAL A 146 1.75 25.37 5.09
C VAL A 146 3.15 24.79 5.29
N SER A 147 3.72 24.11 4.28
CA SER A 147 5.11 23.65 4.35
C SER A 147 6.07 24.83 4.46
N ALA A 148 5.86 25.90 3.71
CA ALA A 148 6.71 27.09 3.79
C ALA A 148 6.62 27.80 5.15
N SER A 149 5.44 27.84 5.78
CA SER A 149 5.27 28.42 7.12
C SER A 149 5.76 27.47 8.22
N LEU A 150 5.56 26.16 8.09
CA LEU A 150 6.15 25.17 9.00
C LEU A 150 7.66 25.09 8.85
N ASP A 151 8.24 25.28 7.68
CA ASP A 151 9.69 25.34 7.48
C ASP A 151 10.28 26.50 8.27
N SER A 152 9.61 27.66 8.30
CA SER A 152 10.04 28.78 9.14
C SER A 152 9.93 28.49 10.65
N LEU A 153 8.93 27.70 11.05
CA LEU A 153 8.68 27.32 12.44
C LEU A 153 9.60 26.17 12.90
N LEU A 154 9.91 25.23 12.00
CA LEU A 154 10.90 24.16 12.17
C LEU A 154 12.32 24.71 12.14
N GLU A 155 12.59 25.73 11.33
CA GLU A 155 13.86 26.46 11.36
C GLU A 155 13.99 27.21 12.69
N ALA A 156 12.94 27.89 13.14
CA ALA A 156 12.90 28.53 14.47
C ALA A 156 13.13 27.51 15.62
N LEU A 157 12.51 26.32 15.54
CA LEU A 157 12.70 25.21 16.48
C LEU A 157 14.09 24.57 16.38
N ARG A 158 14.71 24.50 15.19
CA ARG A 158 16.09 24.01 15.02
C ARG A 158 17.14 24.99 15.52
N SER A 159 16.83 26.30 15.46
CA SER A 159 17.66 27.32 16.09
C SER A 159 17.50 27.40 17.61
N ASP A 160 16.66 26.55 18.22
CA ASP A 160 16.60 26.35 19.66
C ASP A 160 17.70 25.37 20.12
N PRO A 161 18.66 25.80 20.97
CA PRO A 161 19.78 24.97 21.41
C PRO A 161 19.35 23.69 22.16
N GLU A 162 18.16 23.67 22.77
CA GLU A 162 17.65 22.45 23.42
C GLU A 162 17.24 21.37 22.40
N VAL A 163 16.68 21.77 21.26
CA VAL A 163 16.24 20.84 20.20
C VAL A 163 17.44 20.25 19.47
N ASP A 164 18.49 21.03 19.24
CA ASP A 164 19.73 20.56 18.60
C ASP A 164 20.46 19.53 19.49
N THR A 165 20.40 19.73 20.81
CA THR A 165 20.89 18.77 21.81
C THR A 165 20.09 17.47 21.75
N LEU A 166 18.75 17.53 21.71
CA LEU A 166 17.88 16.35 21.62
C LEU A 166 18.03 15.57 20.30
N LEU A 167 18.27 16.27 19.18
CA LEU A 167 18.56 15.64 17.89
C LEU A 167 19.91 14.93 17.90
N THR A 168 20.93 15.56 18.51
CA THR A 168 22.24 14.95 18.72
C THR A 168 22.13 13.70 19.60
N GLU A 169 21.46 13.78 20.75
CA GLU A 169 21.21 12.64 21.64
C GLU A 169 20.46 11.50 20.94
N ARG A 170 19.46 11.83 20.11
CA ARG A 170 18.73 10.83 19.32
C ARG A 170 19.62 10.15 18.29
N THR A 171 20.44 10.91 17.55
CA THR A 171 21.34 10.33 16.54
C THR A 171 22.38 9.42 17.18
N GLU A 172 22.92 9.80 18.35
CA GLU A 172 23.80 8.96 19.14
C GLU A 172 23.12 7.70 19.68
N TRP A 173 21.88 7.82 20.15
CA TRP A 173 21.08 6.69 20.60
C TRP A 173 20.78 5.71 19.45
N GLU A 174 20.46 6.23 18.27
CA GLU A 174 20.26 5.42 17.07
C GLU A 174 21.56 4.74 16.61
N ALA A 175 22.69 5.44 16.67
CA ALA A 175 24.02 4.88 16.38
C ALA A 175 24.37 3.74 17.36
N ARG A 176 24.14 3.93 18.66
CA ARG A 176 24.29 2.89 19.70
C ARG A 176 23.40 1.68 19.43
N ARG A 177 22.13 1.90 19.05
CA ARG A 177 21.20 0.82 18.67
C ARG A 177 21.60 0.08 17.40
N ARG A 178 22.19 0.75 16.41
CA ARG A 178 22.69 0.11 15.17
C ARG A 178 23.95 -0.72 15.47
N ALA A 179 24.86 -0.20 16.29
CA ALA A 179 26.06 -0.92 16.73
C ALA A 179 25.71 -2.21 17.51
N GLN A 180 24.73 -2.15 18.41
CA GLN A 180 24.24 -3.32 19.15
C GLN A 180 23.54 -4.36 18.25
N ARG A 181 22.90 -3.94 17.16
CA ARG A 181 22.26 -4.85 16.19
C ARG A 181 23.26 -5.49 15.21
N GLY A 182 24.43 -4.89 15.01
CA GLY A 182 25.48 -5.38 14.10
C GLY A 182 26.09 -6.74 14.48
N TRP A 183 26.01 -7.15 15.76
CA TRP A 183 26.53 -8.43 16.23
C TRP A 183 25.72 -9.66 15.78
N ARG A 184 24.46 -9.49 15.34
CA ARG A 184 23.58 -10.62 14.96
C ARG A 184 23.66 -11.03 13.49
N ARG A 185 24.54 -10.43 12.68
CA ARG A 185 24.76 -10.82 11.27
C ARG A 185 26.24 -11.07 10.97
N PHE A 186 26.84 -12.00 11.70
CA PHE A 186 27.99 -12.75 11.20
C PHE A 186 27.59 -14.23 11.07
N VAL A 187 26.76 -14.51 10.08
CA VAL A 187 26.60 -15.88 9.56
C VAL A 187 27.60 -15.98 8.41
N PRO A 188 28.65 -16.82 8.50
CA PRO A 188 29.55 -17.03 7.38
C PRO A 188 28.74 -17.55 6.20
N ARG A 189 28.66 -16.75 5.12
CA ARG A 189 28.10 -17.22 3.85
C ARG A 189 28.98 -18.38 3.38
N ARG A 190 28.46 -19.61 3.39
CA ARG A 190 29.09 -20.74 2.70
C ARG A 190 29.24 -20.36 1.22
N LYS A 191 30.46 -20.44 0.69
CA LYS A 191 30.72 -20.23 -0.74
C LYS A 191 29.88 -21.21 -1.58
N PRO A 192 29.32 -20.76 -2.71
CA PRO A 192 28.62 -21.65 -3.63
C PRO A 192 29.56 -22.74 -4.17
N ARG A 193 29.06 -23.98 -4.24
CA ARG A 193 29.78 -25.21 -4.61
C ARG A 193 30.21 -25.27 -6.09
N SER A 194 30.04 -24.19 -6.85
CA SER A 194 30.37 -24.08 -8.27
C SER A 194 31.83 -23.72 -8.55
N GLU A 195 32.64 -23.42 -7.53
CA GLU A 195 34.08 -23.13 -7.69
C GLU A 195 35.01 -24.34 -7.49
N VAL A 196 34.49 -25.53 -7.11
CA VAL A 196 35.36 -26.70 -6.83
C VAL A 196 35.60 -27.57 -8.07
N THR A 197 34.78 -27.47 -9.11
CA THR A 197 34.96 -28.26 -10.35
C THR A 197 35.79 -27.58 -11.43
N ALA A 198 36.20 -26.33 -11.23
CA ALA A 198 37.08 -25.60 -12.17
C ALA A 198 38.59 -25.73 -11.83
N GLY A 199 38.94 -26.64 -10.91
CA GLY A 199 40.32 -26.89 -10.49
C GLY A 199 40.90 -28.24 -10.92
N GLN A 200 40.19 -29.01 -11.77
CA GLN A 200 40.60 -30.36 -12.14
C GLN A 200 40.62 -30.55 -13.66
N GLU A 201 41.31 -29.66 -14.38
CA GLU A 201 41.78 -29.93 -15.74
C GLU A 201 43.30 -30.15 -15.72
N VAL A 202 43.64 -31.44 -15.61
CA VAL A 202 44.68 -32.17 -16.35
C VAL A 202 45.81 -31.31 -16.95
N GLY A 203 46.90 -31.15 -16.19
CA GLY A 203 48.20 -30.81 -16.75
C GLY A 203 48.82 -32.04 -17.43
N HIS A 204 48.62 -32.18 -18.73
CA HIS A 204 49.43 -33.07 -19.59
C HIS A 204 50.56 -32.22 -20.19
N GLN A 205 51.78 -32.39 -19.68
CA GLN A 205 52.99 -31.85 -20.32
C GLN A 205 53.50 -32.82 -21.39
N PRO A 206 53.75 -32.37 -22.63
CA PRO A 206 54.75 -32.97 -23.49
C PRO A 206 56.06 -32.17 -23.40
N GLY A 207 57.17 -32.85 -23.19
CA GLY A 207 58.52 -32.27 -23.15
C GLY A 207 59.51 -33.17 -22.44
#